data_AF-A0AAU4G3P7-F1
#
_entry.id   AF-A0AAU4G3P7-F1
#
_cell.length_a   1.000
_cell.length_b   1.000
_cell.length_c   1.000
_cell.angle_alpha   90.00
_cell.angle_beta   90.00
_cell.angle_gamma   90.00
#
_symmetry.space_group_name_H-M   'P 1'
#
loop_
_entity.id
_entity.type
_entity.pdbx_description
1 polymer ?
#
loop_
_entity_poly.entity_id
_entity_poly.type
_entity_poly.pdbx_seq_one_letter_code
_entity_poly.pdbx_strand_id
1 'polypeptide(L)'
;MTRPERFPEFLDEWRDANGEDYTPLSYLDSSPDGLSFVVAAQWLFAPDFVEYRGGVFRTELPRGLGDKGHKVLDDWFVHFSGDVSKVEEKGNLLILWDLFSEADAHDDDLVQLARTLERLWLLQLKDQFPDREFTFAVLDGDGSYGPQVTFCSKPPRARQAPVVVYDVRQESADVTAHGIHVDFPRPLLDELAGRRLVEEIDLRSVLASEGQPDFAGVEAKIADFLVNQTDRHLALTAFEQLWSRQRSFAVRLLAALLPQIDAAGRAGRTVGVDLVDLSEQAKAEAINELQRIREPQLSAPVTVFRYL
;
A
#
# COMPACT_ATOMS: atom_id res chain seq x y z
N MET A 1 8.20 -18.11 -34.97
CA MET A 1 7.03 -17.61 -35.70
C MET A 1 5.80 -17.95 -34.89
N THR A 2 5.19 -16.98 -34.23
CA THR A 2 3.88 -17.12 -33.58
C THR A 2 2.83 -17.34 -34.66
N ARG A 3 2.01 -18.39 -34.52
CA ARG A 3 0.89 -18.65 -35.41
C ARG A 3 -0.06 -17.44 -35.33
N PRO A 4 -0.53 -16.86 -36.44
CA PRO A 4 -1.52 -15.79 -36.37
C PRO A 4 -2.72 -16.30 -35.59
N GLU A 5 -3.19 -15.51 -34.62
CA GLU A 5 -4.44 -15.81 -33.92
C GLU A 5 -5.56 -15.92 -34.96
N ARG A 6 -6.40 -16.95 -34.83
CA ARG A 6 -7.54 -17.17 -35.73
C ARG A 6 -8.49 -15.97 -35.60
N PHE A 7 -9.16 -15.61 -36.69
CA PHE A 7 -10.28 -14.67 -36.57
C PHE A 7 -11.37 -15.28 -35.65
N PRO A 8 -12.01 -14.46 -34.81
CA PRO A 8 -13.23 -14.85 -34.11
C PRO A 8 -14.26 -15.44 -35.07
N GLU A 9 -15.02 -16.43 -34.60
CA GLU A 9 -15.95 -17.20 -35.45
C GLU A 9 -17.01 -16.29 -36.12
N PHE A 10 -17.54 -15.32 -35.37
CA PHE A 10 -18.53 -14.37 -35.89
C PHE A 10 -17.99 -13.51 -37.06
N LEU A 11 -16.68 -13.23 -37.10
CA LEU A 11 -16.07 -12.46 -38.19
C LEU A 11 -15.89 -13.31 -39.45
N ASP A 12 -15.64 -14.62 -39.29
CA ASP A 12 -15.61 -15.55 -40.43
C ASP A 12 -17.02 -15.63 -41.07
N GLU A 13 -18.06 -15.82 -40.26
CA GLU A 13 -19.46 -15.86 -40.75
C GLU A 13 -19.88 -14.55 -41.43
N TRP A 14 -19.55 -13.41 -40.82
CA TRP A 14 -19.89 -12.12 -41.38
C TRP A 14 -19.13 -11.85 -42.68
N ARG A 15 -17.85 -12.23 -42.77
CA ARG A 15 -17.05 -12.07 -44.00
C ARG A 15 -17.58 -12.96 -45.12
N ASP A 16 -17.99 -14.19 -44.82
CA ASP A 16 -18.59 -15.10 -45.81
C ASP A 16 -19.88 -14.51 -46.43
N ALA A 17 -20.64 -13.74 -45.65
CA ALA A 17 -21.86 -13.08 -46.11
C ALA A 17 -21.61 -11.77 -46.90
N ASN A 18 -20.51 -11.06 -46.65
CA ASN A 18 -20.26 -9.73 -47.22
C ASN A 18 -19.15 -9.70 -48.30
N GLY A 19 -18.24 -10.68 -48.30
CA GLY A 19 -17.14 -10.83 -49.26
C GLY A 19 -15.75 -10.83 -48.60
N GLU A 20 -14.79 -11.51 -49.22
CA GLU A 20 -13.44 -11.72 -48.67
C GLU A 20 -12.61 -10.45 -48.46
N ASP A 21 -12.94 -9.35 -49.18
CA ASP A 21 -12.26 -8.06 -49.05
C ASP A 21 -12.64 -7.31 -47.75
N TYR A 22 -13.67 -7.77 -47.04
CA TYR A 22 -14.10 -7.15 -45.79
C TYR A 22 -13.18 -7.53 -44.63
N THR A 23 -12.77 -6.51 -43.87
CA THR A 23 -11.86 -6.64 -42.73
C THR A 23 -12.61 -6.43 -41.41
N PRO A 24 -12.02 -6.73 -40.23
CA PRO A 24 -12.62 -6.36 -38.95
C PRO A 24 -12.91 -4.85 -38.81
N LEU A 25 -12.11 -4.00 -39.48
CA LEU A 25 -12.39 -2.55 -39.49
C LEU A 25 -13.66 -2.22 -40.29
N SER A 26 -13.92 -2.98 -41.35
CA SER A 26 -15.16 -2.88 -42.12
C SER A 26 -16.38 -3.29 -41.28
N TYR A 27 -16.22 -4.25 -40.36
CA TYR A 27 -17.27 -4.64 -39.41
C TYR A 27 -17.66 -3.48 -38.50
N LEU A 28 -16.68 -2.77 -37.95
CA LEU A 28 -16.90 -1.61 -37.09
C LEU A 28 -17.61 -0.47 -37.83
N ASP A 29 -17.23 -0.18 -39.08
CA ASP A 29 -17.83 0.86 -39.91
C ASP A 29 -19.27 0.52 -40.35
N SER A 30 -19.58 -0.77 -40.47
CA SER A 30 -20.91 -1.24 -40.90
C SER A 30 -21.99 -1.14 -39.81
N SER A 31 -21.60 -0.99 -38.54
CA SER A 31 -22.53 -0.89 -37.42
C SER A 31 -22.85 0.58 -37.11
N PRO A 32 -24.14 0.97 -37.01
CA PRO A 32 -24.54 2.33 -36.67
C PRO A 32 -23.91 2.87 -35.37
N ASP A 33 -23.62 1.97 -34.42
CA ASP A 33 -23.05 2.29 -33.12
C ASP A 33 -21.56 1.91 -33.00
N GLY A 34 -20.91 1.51 -34.10
CA GLY A 34 -19.55 0.99 -34.09
C GLY A 34 -18.53 1.94 -33.46
N LEU A 35 -18.60 3.24 -33.77
CA LEU A 35 -17.74 4.25 -33.15
C LEU A 35 -17.99 4.38 -31.64
N SER A 36 -19.26 4.45 -31.22
CA SER A 36 -19.63 4.56 -29.81
C SER A 36 -19.18 3.33 -29.02
N PHE A 37 -19.32 2.14 -29.60
CA PHE A 37 -18.84 0.90 -29.03
C PHE A 37 -17.32 0.90 -28.85
N VAL A 38 -16.55 1.30 -29.87
CA VAL A 38 -15.08 1.37 -29.77
C VAL A 38 -14.63 2.38 -28.71
N VAL A 39 -15.27 3.55 -28.64
CA VAL A 39 -14.98 4.58 -27.63
C VAL A 39 -15.32 4.09 -26.22
N ALA A 40 -16.38 3.29 -26.05
CA ALA A 40 -16.67 2.66 -24.76
C ALA A 40 -15.67 1.54 -24.44
N ALA A 41 -15.37 0.68 -25.42
CA ALA A 41 -14.46 -0.45 -25.26
C ALA A 41 -13.02 -0.02 -24.97
N GLN A 42 -12.62 1.21 -25.33
CA GLN A 42 -11.28 1.71 -25.00
C GLN A 42 -10.98 1.62 -23.50
N TRP A 43 -11.99 1.82 -22.65
CA TRP A 43 -11.89 1.77 -21.20
C TRP A 43 -11.59 0.36 -20.70
N LEU A 44 -12.13 -0.66 -21.38
CA LEU A 44 -11.78 -2.05 -21.13
C LEU A 44 -10.32 -2.35 -21.53
N PHE A 45 -9.87 -1.87 -22.68
CA PHE A 45 -8.54 -2.19 -23.23
C PHE A 45 -7.40 -1.38 -22.60
N ALA A 46 -7.67 -0.13 -22.23
CA ALA A 46 -6.70 0.81 -21.72
C ALA A 46 -7.25 1.61 -20.51
N PRO A 47 -7.62 0.94 -19.41
CA PRO A 47 -8.18 1.61 -18.24
C PRO A 47 -7.16 2.52 -17.57
N ASP A 48 -7.63 3.54 -16.85
CA ASP A 48 -6.75 4.26 -15.93
C ASP A 48 -6.47 3.39 -14.69
N PHE A 49 -5.26 3.53 -14.14
CA PHE A 49 -4.85 2.87 -12.92
C PHE A 49 -4.51 3.90 -11.84
N VAL A 50 -4.88 3.60 -10.59
CA VAL A 50 -4.62 4.48 -9.44
C VAL A 50 -4.00 3.70 -8.30
N GLU A 51 -3.15 4.36 -7.54
CA GLU A 51 -2.63 3.80 -6.29
C GLU A 51 -3.57 4.09 -5.12
N TYR A 52 -3.90 3.06 -4.34
CA TYR A 52 -4.64 3.19 -3.09
C TYR A 52 -4.05 2.25 -2.04
N ARG A 53 -3.60 2.82 -0.91
CA ARG A 53 -3.00 2.07 0.22
C ARG A 53 -1.89 1.09 -0.23
N GLY A 54 -1.06 1.54 -1.17
CA GLY A 54 0.08 0.78 -1.70
C GLY A 54 -0.26 -0.21 -2.81
N GLY A 55 -1.55 -0.52 -3.06
CA GLY A 55 -2.00 -1.32 -4.20
C GLY A 55 -2.35 -0.47 -5.42
N VAL A 56 -2.36 -1.08 -6.60
CA VAL A 56 -2.70 -0.50 -7.91
C VAL A 56 -4.02 -1.08 -8.39
N PHE A 57 -4.98 -0.21 -8.69
CA PHE A 57 -6.36 -0.59 -9.05
C PHE A 57 -6.81 0.10 -10.33
N ARG A 58 -7.60 -0.59 -11.16
CA ARG A 58 -8.31 0.02 -12.29
C ARG A 58 -9.34 1.04 -11.79
N THR A 59 -9.47 2.19 -12.41
CA THR A 59 -10.47 3.23 -12.02
C THR A 59 -11.91 2.74 -12.09
N GLU A 60 -12.17 1.86 -13.04
CA GLU A 60 -13.47 1.28 -13.36
C GLU A 60 -13.77 -0.02 -12.61
N LEU A 61 -13.37 -0.11 -11.33
CA LEU A 61 -13.85 -1.18 -10.46
C LEU A 61 -15.38 -1.35 -10.61
N PRO A 62 -15.97 -2.52 -10.31
CA PRO A 62 -17.42 -2.73 -10.43
C PRO A 62 -18.33 -1.70 -9.73
N ARG A 63 -17.76 -0.77 -8.94
CA ARG A 63 -18.43 0.37 -8.30
C ARG A 63 -17.74 1.74 -8.48
N GLY A 64 -16.72 1.81 -9.34
CA GLY A 64 -15.82 2.97 -9.51
C GLY A 64 -14.97 3.26 -8.26
N LEU A 65 -13.97 4.12 -8.39
CA LEU A 65 -13.10 4.58 -7.30
C LEU A 65 -13.58 5.85 -6.57
N GLY A 66 -14.90 6.03 -6.45
CA GLY A 66 -15.48 7.02 -5.54
C GLY A 66 -15.49 6.52 -4.07
N ASP A 67 -16.15 7.25 -3.17
CA ASP A 67 -16.24 6.90 -1.73
C ASP A 67 -16.71 5.46 -1.48
N LYS A 68 -17.63 4.96 -2.32
CA LYS A 68 -18.13 3.58 -2.24
C LYS A 68 -17.08 2.55 -2.69
N GLY A 69 -16.21 2.90 -3.64
CA GLY A 69 -15.10 2.08 -4.11
C GLY A 69 -14.03 1.93 -3.03
N HIS A 70 -13.59 3.05 -2.45
CA HIS A 70 -12.60 3.03 -1.35
C HIS A 70 -13.08 2.18 -0.17
N LYS A 71 -14.36 2.30 0.21
CA LYS A 71 -14.92 1.47 1.28
C LYS A 71 -14.84 -0.03 0.97
N VAL A 72 -15.12 -0.44 -0.28
CA VAL A 72 -15.02 -1.85 -0.69
C VAL A 72 -13.56 -2.32 -0.63
N LEU A 73 -12.62 -1.48 -1.08
CA LEU A 73 -11.19 -1.80 -0.99
C LEU A 73 -10.76 -1.92 0.47
N ASP A 74 -11.19 -1.01 1.35
CA ASP A 74 -10.88 -1.06 2.78
C ASP A 74 -11.43 -2.32 3.46
N ASP A 75 -12.67 -2.72 3.12
CA ASP A 75 -13.27 -3.96 3.61
C ASP A 75 -12.44 -5.18 3.16
N TRP A 76 -11.90 -5.18 1.93
CA TRP A 76 -10.98 -6.22 1.46
C TRP A 76 -9.62 -6.16 2.14
N PHE A 77 -9.06 -4.97 2.39
CA PHE A 77 -7.84 -4.85 3.17
C PHE A 77 -8.00 -5.43 4.57
N VAL A 78 -9.16 -5.24 5.21
CA VAL A 78 -9.49 -5.89 6.49
C VAL A 78 -9.61 -7.40 6.30
N HIS A 79 -10.37 -7.85 5.32
CA HIS A 79 -10.62 -9.28 5.06
C HIS A 79 -9.32 -10.06 4.79
N PHE A 80 -8.42 -9.49 4.00
CA PHE A 80 -7.14 -10.10 3.64
C PHE A 80 -6.00 -9.72 4.60
N SER A 81 -6.30 -9.15 5.77
CA SER A 81 -5.31 -8.81 6.81
C SER A 81 -4.16 -7.93 6.30
N GLY A 82 -4.46 -7.00 5.39
CA GLY A 82 -3.48 -6.08 4.79
C GLY A 82 -2.65 -6.65 3.63
N ASP A 83 -2.91 -7.87 3.18
CA ASP A 83 -2.22 -8.47 2.03
C ASP A 83 -2.61 -7.76 0.72
N VAL A 84 -1.78 -6.80 0.30
CA VAL A 84 -2.01 -5.93 -0.87
C VAL A 84 -2.24 -6.75 -2.14
N SER A 85 -1.43 -7.79 -2.37
CA SER A 85 -1.52 -8.57 -3.60
C SER A 85 -2.86 -9.30 -3.71
N LYS A 86 -3.40 -9.84 -2.61
CA LYS A 86 -4.75 -10.44 -2.61
C LYS A 86 -5.86 -9.41 -2.81
N VAL A 87 -5.71 -8.21 -2.26
CA VAL A 87 -6.67 -7.13 -2.45
C VAL A 87 -6.67 -6.67 -3.91
N GLU A 88 -5.50 -6.53 -4.52
CA GLU A 88 -5.36 -6.23 -5.96
C GLU A 88 -5.96 -7.34 -6.83
N GLU A 89 -5.64 -8.60 -6.56
CA GLU A 89 -6.22 -9.74 -7.29
C GLU A 89 -7.75 -9.71 -7.23
N LYS A 90 -8.32 -9.37 -6.07
CA LYS A 90 -9.78 -9.30 -5.91
C LYS A 90 -10.39 -8.06 -6.56
N GLY A 91 -9.75 -6.90 -6.42
CA GLY A 91 -10.26 -5.64 -6.96
C GLY A 91 -10.11 -5.54 -8.47
N ASN A 92 -8.99 -6.03 -9.01
CA ASN A 92 -8.74 -6.00 -10.44
C ASN A 92 -9.37 -7.17 -11.20
N LEU A 93 -10.01 -8.11 -10.50
CA LEU A 93 -10.72 -9.21 -11.13
C LEU A 93 -11.81 -8.69 -12.08
N LEU A 94 -11.74 -9.13 -13.32
CA LEU A 94 -12.76 -8.95 -14.32
C LEU A 94 -13.25 -10.32 -14.77
N ILE A 95 -14.56 -10.53 -14.68
CA ILE A 95 -15.25 -11.73 -15.16
C ILE A 95 -15.93 -11.34 -16.46
N LEU A 96 -15.54 -11.94 -17.59
CA LEU A 96 -16.01 -11.49 -18.90
C LEU A 96 -17.47 -11.86 -19.18
N TRP A 97 -17.98 -12.96 -18.60
CA TRP A 97 -19.41 -13.27 -18.64
C TRP A 97 -20.28 -12.19 -17.98
N ASP A 98 -19.81 -11.60 -16.87
CA ASP A 98 -20.56 -10.53 -16.19
C ASP A 98 -20.55 -9.24 -17.02
N LEU A 99 -19.50 -9.02 -17.81
CA LEU A 99 -19.37 -7.85 -18.68
C LEU A 99 -20.22 -7.98 -19.95
N PHE A 100 -20.29 -9.18 -20.52
CA PHE A 100 -20.98 -9.47 -21.78
C PHE A 100 -22.21 -10.37 -21.56
N SER A 101 -22.94 -10.17 -20.47
CA SER A 101 -24.05 -11.06 -20.05
C SER A 101 -25.22 -11.11 -21.03
N GLU A 102 -25.38 -10.08 -21.86
CA GLU A 102 -26.44 -9.97 -22.87
C GLU A 102 -25.97 -10.42 -24.27
N ALA A 103 -24.68 -10.69 -24.46
CA ALA A 103 -24.12 -11.12 -25.72
C ALA A 103 -24.09 -12.65 -25.81
N ASP A 104 -24.37 -13.18 -27.01
CA ASP A 104 -24.14 -14.60 -27.31
C ASP A 104 -22.63 -14.81 -27.56
N ALA A 105 -21.86 -14.81 -26.46
CA ALA A 105 -20.41 -14.88 -26.50
C ALA A 105 -19.92 -16.32 -26.36
N HIS A 106 -19.07 -16.77 -27.28
CA HIS A 106 -18.39 -18.05 -27.17
C HIS A 106 -17.24 -17.96 -26.16
N ASP A 107 -17.08 -18.99 -25.34
CA ASP A 107 -16.03 -19.02 -24.30
C ASP A 107 -14.63 -18.85 -24.90
N ASP A 108 -14.36 -19.46 -26.06
CA ASP A 108 -13.07 -19.34 -26.74
C ASP A 108 -12.74 -17.89 -27.14
N ASP A 109 -13.75 -17.12 -27.60
CA ASP A 109 -13.59 -15.70 -27.94
C ASP A 109 -13.32 -14.86 -26.69
N LEU A 110 -14.00 -15.15 -25.58
CA LEU A 110 -13.78 -14.49 -24.31
C LEU A 110 -12.41 -14.83 -23.70
N VAL A 111 -11.93 -16.07 -23.85
CA VAL A 111 -10.56 -16.44 -23.45
C VAL A 111 -9.53 -15.69 -24.28
N GLN A 112 -9.75 -15.56 -25.59
CA GLN A 112 -8.88 -14.75 -26.45
C GLN A 112 -8.87 -13.28 -26.01
N LEU A 113 -10.04 -12.73 -25.66
CA LEU A 113 -10.15 -11.38 -25.12
C LEU A 113 -9.39 -11.24 -23.80
N ALA A 114 -9.56 -12.15 -22.84
CA ALA A 114 -8.86 -12.12 -21.55
C ALA A 114 -7.34 -12.08 -21.72
N ARG A 115 -6.79 -12.90 -22.64
CA ARG A 115 -5.36 -12.91 -22.98
C ARG A 115 -4.91 -11.62 -23.67
N THR A 116 -5.79 -10.98 -24.43
CA THR A 116 -5.50 -9.67 -25.04
C THR A 116 -5.44 -8.58 -23.97
N LEU A 117 -6.39 -8.59 -23.03
CA LEU A 117 -6.43 -7.65 -21.89
C LEU A 117 -5.19 -7.79 -21.00
N GLU A 118 -4.78 -9.03 -20.69
CA GLU A 118 -3.53 -9.28 -19.96
C GLU A 118 -2.34 -8.55 -20.61
N ARG A 119 -2.15 -8.72 -21.93
CA ARG A 119 -1.02 -8.11 -22.65
C ARG A 119 -1.09 -6.58 -22.64
N LEU A 120 -2.27 -6.02 -22.90
CA LEU A 120 -2.45 -4.57 -22.99
C LEU A 120 -2.31 -3.89 -21.62
N TRP A 121 -2.98 -4.42 -20.60
CA TRP A 121 -2.88 -3.90 -19.24
C TRP A 121 -1.46 -4.03 -18.72
N LEU A 122 -0.74 -5.13 -18.99
CA LEU A 122 0.66 -5.27 -18.59
C LEU A 122 1.55 -4.19 -19.23
N LEU A 123 1.33 -3.85 -20.49
CA LEU A 123 2.08 -2.79 -21.16
C LEU A 123 1.80 -1.42 -20.53
N GLN A 124 0.53 -1.11 -20.28
CA GLN A 124 0.13 0.17 -19.69
C GLN A 124 0.60 0.29 -18.23
N LEU A 125 0.50 -0.77 -17.43
CA LEU A 125 1.01 -0.81 -16.06
C LEU A 125 2.53 -0.61 -16.02
N LYS A 126 3.28 -1.17 -16.98
CA LYS A 126 4.73 -0.94 -17.08
C LYS A 126 5.10 0.49 -17.48
N ASP A 127 4.25 1.14 -18.26
CA ASP A 127 4.42 2.54 -18.63
C ASP A 127 4.12 3.47 -17.44
N GLN A 128 3.02 3.24 -16.73
CA GLN A 128 2.60 4.07 -15.59
C GLN A 128 3.38 3.79 -14.30
N PHE A 129 3.77 2.54 -14.07
CA PHE A 129 4.49 2.09 -12.88
C PHE A 129 5.75 1.29 -13.26
N PRO A 130 6.75 1.92 -13.89
CA PRO A 130 7.95 1.24 -14.41
C PRO A 130 8.77 0.52 -13.33
N ASP A 131 8.52 0.84 -12.07
CA ASP A 131 9.25 0.36 -10.91
C ASP A 131 8.56 -0.79 -10.17
N ARG A 132 7.38 -1.18 -10.64
CA ARG A 132 6.60 -2.28 -10.08
C ARG A 132 6.66 -3.49 -11.00
N GLU A 133 6.80 -4.67 -10.42
CA GLU A 133 6.58 -5.92 -11.13
C GLU A 133 5.12 -6.33 -10.98
N PHE A 134 4.47 -6.69 -12.08
CA PHE A 134 3.08 -7.16 -12.07
C PHE A 134 3.01 -8.63 -12.49
N THR A 135 2.10 -9.35 -11.85
CA THR A 135 1.75 -10.73 -12.20
C THR A 135 0.30 -10.75 -12.63
N PHE A 136 0.02 -11.48 -13.71
CA PHE A 136 -1.31 -11.64 -14.27
C PHE A 136 -1.77 -13.09 -14.14
N ALA A 137 -3.08 -13.26 -14.06
CA ALA A 137 -3.72 -14.55 -14.16
C ALA A 137 -4.93 -14.45 -15.09
N VAL A 138 -4.95 -15.33 -16.09
CA VAL A 138 -6.14 -15.63 -16.89
C VAL A 138 -6.69 -16.95 -16.39
N LEU A 139 -7.96 -16.96 -15.96
CA LEU A 139 -8.64 -18.14 -15.43
C LEU A 139 -9.69 -18.57 -16.46
N ASP A 140 -9.49 -19.73 -17.07
CA ASP A 140 -10.31 -20.23 -18.19
C ASP A 140 -10.68 -21.73 -18.05
N GLY A 141 -10.56 -22.31 -16.85
CA GLY A 141 -10.83 -23.74 -16.60
C GLY A 141 -12.19 -24.04 -15.98
N ASP A 142 -12.54 -25.34 -15.89
CA ASP A 142 -13.82 -25.85 -15.34
C ASP A 142 -14.14 -25.39 -13.90
N GLY A 143 -13.15 -24.89 -13.16
CA GLY A 143 -13.31 -24.37 -11.80
C GLY A 143 -13.56 -22.85 -11.71
N SER A 144 -13.46 -22.11 -12.82
CA SER A 144 -13.76 -20.69 -12.88
C SER A 144 -15.18 -20.43 -13.39
N TYR A 145 -15.80 -19.38 -12.87
CA TYR A 145 -17.07 -18.87 -13.40
C TYR A 145 -16.77 -18.05 -14.66
N GLY A 146 -16.58 -18.75 -15.77
CA GLY A 146 -16.25 -18.17 -17.09
C GLY A 146 -14.82 -17.63 -17.19
N PRO A 147 -14.44 -17.09 -18.36
CA PRO A 147 -13.13 -16.48 -18.57
C PRO A 147 -12.93 -15.23 -17.71
N GLN A 148 -11.83 -15.20 -16.96
CA GLN A 148 -11.51 -14.13 -16.03
C GLN A 148 -10.09 -13.63 -16.25
N VAL A 149 -9.86 -12.35 -15.98
CA VAL A 149 -8.53 -11.74 -15.94
C VAL A 149 -8.37 -10.95 -14.66
N THR A 150 -7.21 -11.10 -14.01
CA THR A 150 -6.82 -10.28 -12.87
C THR A 150 -5.32 -10.06 -12.85
N PHE A 151 -4.88 -9.12 -12.02
CA PHE A 151 -3.46 -8.88 -11.75
C PHE A 151 -3.23 -8.39 -10.33
N CYS A 152 -2.00 -8.59 -9.87
CA CYS A 152 -1.46 -7.94 -8.70
C CYS A 152 -0.04 -7.44 -8.97
N SER A 153 0.36 -6.40 -8.25
CA SER A 153 1.75 -6.03 -8.12
C SER A 153 2.42 -6.99 -7.14
N LYS A 154 3.66 -7.37 -7.46
CA LYS A 154 4.55 -7.88 -6.42
C LYS A 154 4.85 -6.69 -5.50
N PRO A 155 4.97 -6.93 -4.18
CA PRO A 155 5.51 -5.92 -3.29
C PRO A 155 6.81 -5.40 -3.93
N PRO A 156 7.02 -4.07 -3.97
CA PRO A 156 8.19 -3.49 -4.62
C PRO A 156 9.40 -4.28 -4.17
N ARG A 157 10.14 -4.87 -5.13
CA ARG A 157 11.42 -5.49 -4.83
C ARG A 157 12.22 -4.35 -4.25
N ALA A 158 12.36 -4.33 -2.91
CA ALA A 158 12.72 -3.14 -2.15
C ALA A 158 13.73 -2.38 -2.98
N ARG A 159 13.28 -1.28 -3.61
CA ARG A 159 14.20 -0.45 -4.36
C ARG A 159 15.30 -0.22 -3.34
N GLN A 160 16.52 -0.58 -3.68
CA GLN A 160 17.65 0.15 -3.13
C GLN A 160 17.33 1.58 -3.50
N ALA A 161 16.56 2.26 -2.63
CA ALA A 161 16.28 3.65 -2.78
C ALA A 161 17.67 4.25 -2.93
N PRO A 162 17.89 5.15 -3.91
CA PRO A 162 19.11 5.93 -3.87
C PRO A 162 19.19 6.45 -2.45
N VAL A 163 20.25 6.05 -1.75
CA VAL A 163 20.50 6.49 -0.39
C VAL A 163 20.55 8.00 -0.49
N VAL A 164 19.46 8.67 -0.14
CA VAL A 164 19.50 10.09 0.19
C VAL A 164 20.14 10.09 1.57
N VAL A 165 21.48 10.05 1.55
CA VAL A 165 22.25 10.55 2.66
C VAL A 165 21.84 12.01 2.75
N TYR A 166 20.94 12.34 3.66
CA TYR A 166 20.97 13.68 4.19
C TYR A 166 22.35 13.81 4.81
N ASP A 167 23.24 14.53 4.11
CA ASP A 167 24.30 15.28 4.74
C ASP A 167 23.57 16.22 5.71
N VAL A 168 23.31 15.70 6.91
CA VAL A 168 23.08 16.53 8.07
C VAL A 168 24.40 17.26 8.21
N ARG A 169 24.52 18.38 7.49
CA ARG A 169 25.53 19.37 7.76
C ARG A 169 25.24 19.85 9.17
N GLN A 170 25.89 19.16 10.07
CA GLN A 170 26.44 19.69 11.27
C GLN A 170 27.08 21.03 10.94
N GLU A 171 26.44 22.11 11.35
CA GLU A 171 27.21 23.01 12.23
C GLU A 171 27.11 22.56 13.69
N SER A 172 26.63 21.34 13.96
CA SER A 172 26.88 20.67 15.24
C SER A 172 27.33 19.23 15.03
N ALA A 173 28.65 19.07 15.13
CA ALA A 173 29.50 17.91 15.43
C ALA A 173 28.93 16.69 16.14
N ASP A 174 27.72 16.74 16.68
CA ASP A 174 27.21 15.81 17.67
C ASP A 174 26.09 14.90 17.12
N VAL A 175 26.45 13.65 16.87
CA VAL A 175 25.51 12.53 16.63
C VAL A 175 24.86 12.07 17.96
N THR A 176 25.09 12.80 19.07
CA THR A 176 24.49 12.59 20.40
C THR A 176 23.07 13.18 20.50
N ALA A 177 22.25 13.04 19.47
CA ALA A 177 20.89 13.57 19.49
C ALA A 177 19.98 12.64 20.30
N HIS A 178 19.49 13.13 21.44
CA HIS A 178 18.52 12.45 22.30
C HIS A 178 17.13 12.90 21.85
N GLY A 179 16.24 11.96 21.53
CA GLY A 179 15.04 12.36 20.82
C GLY A 179 13.93 11.33 20.67
N ILE A 180 12.75 11.85 20.34
CA ILE A 180 11.64 11.06 19.81
C ILE A 180 11.61 11.27 18.30
N HIS A 181 11.73 10.18 17.56
CA HIS A 181 11.64 10.14 16.11
C HIS A 181 10.23 9.69 15.76
N VAL A 182 9.57 10.43 14.88
CA VAL A 182 8.19 10.16 14.48
C VAL A 182 8.18 9.67 13.04
N ASP A 183 7.60 8.49 12.84
CA ASP A 183 7.32 7.84 11.57
C ASP A 183 8.56 7.29 10.86
N PHE A 184 9.05 6.17 11.39
CA PHE A 184 10.08 5.38 10.72
C PHE A 184 9.44 4.29 9.86
N PRO A 185 9.69 4.23 8.54
CA PRO A 185 9.14 3.16 7.72
C PRO A 185 9.78 1.82 8.11
N ARG A 186 8.97 0.75 8.20
CA ARG A 186 9.43 -0.59 8.61
C ARG A 186 10.70 -1.09 7.90
N PRO A 187 10.88 -0.92 6.57
CA PRO A 187 12.12 -1.31 5.90
C PRO A 187 13.36 -0.59 6.42
N LEU A 188 13.21 0.65 6.88
CA LEU A 188 14.31 1.44 7.44
C LEU A 188 14.62 1.01 8.88
N LEU A 189 13.62 0.55 9.64
CA LEU A 189 13.86 -0.12 10.93
C LEU A 189 14.63 -1.42 10.76
N ASP A 190 14.31 -2.23 9.75
CA ASP A 190 15.03 -3.48 9.49
C ASP A 190 16.49 -3.19 9.08
N GLU A 191 16.73 -2.13 8.29
CA GLU A 191 18.08 -1.65 7.97
C GLU A 191 18.81 -1.10 9.20
N LEU A 192 18.12 -0.32 10.04
CA LEU A 192 18.67 0.18 11.29
C LEU A 192 18.97 -0.93 12.28
N ALA A 193 18.12 -1.93 12.43
CA ALA A 193 18.35 -3.09 13.29
C ALA A 193 19.61 -3.87 12.88
N GLY A 194 19.97 -3.82 11.58
CA GLY A 194 21.22 -4.40 11.06
C GLY A 194 22.48 -3.56 11.35
N ARG A 195 22.35 -2.28 11.73
CA ARG A 195 23.48 -1.34 11.94
C ARG A 195 23.55 -0.74 13.35
N ARG A 196 22.42 -0.69 14.06
CA ARG A 196 22.21 -0.21 15.43
C ARG A 196 21.39 -1.27 16.16
N LEU A 197 21.62 -1.42 17.46
CA LEU A 197 20.83 -2.30 18.29
C LEU A 197 19.47 -1.64 18.57
N VAL A 198 18.44 -2.06 17.82
CA VAL A 198 17.05 -1.62 18.00
C VAL A 198 16.31 -2.64 18.86
N GLU A 199 15.65 -2.19 19.92
CA GLU A 199 14.70 -3.00 20.67
C GLU A 199 13.28 -2.61 20.28
N GLU A 200 12.41 -3.60 20.08
CA GLU A 200 11.03 -3.38 19.63
C GLU A 200 10.05 -3.69 20.75
N ILE A 201 9.13 -2.74 21.01
CA ILE A 201 7.94 -2.96 21.82
C ILE A 201 6.72 -2.87 20.90
N ASP A 202 6.11 -4.02 20.64
CA ASP A 202 4.85 -4.11 19.89
C ASP A 202 3.67 -3.73 20.79
N LEU A 203 3.04 -2.60 20.48
CA LEU A 203 1.92 -2.08 21.26
C LEU A 203 0.59 -2.83 20.99
N ARG A 204 0.55 -3.76 20.00
CA ARG A 204 -0.64 -4.60 19.77
C ARG A 204 -0.94 -5.49 20.96
N SER A 205 0.08 -6.00 21.66
CA SER A 205 -0.15 -6.82 22.86
C SER A 205 -0.83 -6.05 23.98
N VAL A 206 -0.61 -4.74 24.03
CA VAL A 206 -1.24 -3.81 24.98
C VAL A 206 -2.71 -3.60 24.62
N LEU A 207 -3.00 -3.55 23.32
CA LEU A 207 -4.36 -3.37 22.79
C LEU A 207 -5.20 -4.67 22.81
N ALA A 208 -4.55 -5.83 22.82
CA ALA A 208 -5.20 -7.13 22.72
C ALA A 208 -5.79 -7.64 24.05
N SER A 209 -5.42 -7.05 25.19
CA SER A 209 -6.03 -7.44 26.47
C SER A 209 -7.47 -6.91 26.53
N GLU A 210 -8.46 -7.80 26.65
CA GLU A 210 -9.88 -7.46 26.84
C GLU A 210 -10.14 -6.68 28.15
N GLY A 211 -9.11 -6.45 28.98
CA GLY A 211 -9.14 -5.65 30.20
C GLY A 211 -8.48 -4.28 30.08
N GLN A 212 -8.20 -3.65 31.23
CA GLN A 212 -7.46 -2.40 31.29
C GLN A 212 -6.04 -2.64 30.74
N PRO A 213 -5.60 -1.88 29.72
CA PRO A 213 -4.31 -2.12 29.09
C PRO A 213 -3.18 -1.95 30.11
N ASP A 214 -2.18 -2.83 30.05
CA ASP A 214 -1.05 -2.88 30.97
C ASP A 214 -0.07 -1.72 30.73
N PHE A 215 -0.53 -0.50 31.05
CA PHE A 215 0.29 0.71 30.95
C PHE A 215 1.54 0.59 31.81
N ALA A 216 1.39 0.07 33.03
CA ALA A 216 2.47 -0.04 33.99
C ALA A 216 3.58 -0.99 33.48
N GLY A 217 3.20 -2.12 32.87
CA GLY A 217 4.16 -3.03 32.27
C GLY A 217 4.90 -2.44 31.07
N VAL A 218 4.22 -1.67 30.21
CA VAL A 218 4.85 -0.98 29.09
C VAL A 218 5.80 0.13 29.58
N GLU A 219 5.34 0.95 30.52
CA GLU A 219 6.14 2.02 31.11
C GLU A 219 7.38 1.46 31.82
N ALA A 220 7.24 0.34 32.54
CA ALA A 220 8.36 -0.34 33.19
C ALA A 220 9.37 -0.89 32.18
N LYS A 221 8.93 -1.48 31.06
CA LYS A 221 9.82 -1.94 29.99
C LYS A 221 10.59 -0.80 29.34
N ILE A 222 9.89 0.31 29.05
CA ILE A 222 10.51 1.52 28.50
C ILE A 222 11.54 2.07 29.49
N ALA A 223 11.19 2.16 30.79
CA ALA A 223 12.10 2.66 31.82
C ALA A 223 13.32 1.75 31.98
N ASP A 224 13.13 0.44 31.99
CA ASP A 224 14.22 -0.53 32.05
C ASP A 224 15.16 -0.38 30.85
N PHE A 225 14.60 -0.24 29.65
CA PHE A 225 15.37 0.01 28.43
C PHE A 225 16.18 1.31 28.52
N LEU A 226 15.54 2.43 28.84
CA LEU A 226 16.18 3.75 28.91
C LEU A 226 17.22 3.82 30.05
N VAL A 227 17.09 2.99 31.08
CA VAL A 227 18.06 2.90 32.19
C VAL A 227 19.25 2.00 31.86
N ASN A 228 19.01 0.84 31.27
CA ASN A 228 20.03 -0.20 31.14
C ASN A 228 20.72 -0.24 29.78
N GLN A 229 20.10 0.35 28.75
CA GLN A 229 20.65 0.33 27.40
C GLN A 229 21.35 1.65 27.08
N THR A 230 22.52 1.54 26.45
CA THR A 230 23.30 2.67 25.95
C THR A 230 23.48 2.51 24.45
N ASP A 231 23.35 3.60 23.70
CA ASP A 231 23.49 3.64 22.25
C ASP A 231 22.50 2.74 21.49
N ARG A 232 21.31 2.52 22.06
CA ARG A 232 20.20 1.76 21.46
C ARG A 232 19.01 2.65 21.15
N HIS A 233 18.21 2.21 20.18
CA HIS A 233 16.93 2.80 19.83
C HIS A 233 15.77 1.91 20.28
N LEU A 234 14.69 2.52 20.76
CA LEU A 234 13.47 1.82 21.12
C LEU A 234 12.40 2.10 20.07
N ALA A 235 11.99 1.08 19.32
CA ALA A 235 10.89 1.18 18.38
C ALA A 235 9.57 0.82 19.04
N LEU A 236 8.61 1.75 19.02
CA LEU A 236 7.23 1.55 19.46
C LEU A 236 6.35 1.30 18.22
N THR A 237 6.07 0.02 17.97
CA THR A 237 5.32 -0.41 16.77
C THR A 237 3.83 -0.49 17.05
N ALA A 238 3.03 -0.34 15.99
CA ALA A 238 1.57 -0.18 16.07
C ALA A 238 1.10 1.04 16.91
N PHE A 239 1.92 2.09 16.98
CA PHE A 239 1.56 3.30 17.71
C PHE A 239 0.33 4.00 17.11
N GLU A 240 0.12 3.97 15.79
CA GLU A 240 -1.11 4.50 15.18
C GLU A 240 -2.36 3.77 15.68
N GLN A 241 -2.29 2.46 15.87
CA GLN A 241 -3.42 1.69 16.40
C GLN A 241 -3.71 2.09 17.86
N LEU A 242 -2.66 2.34 18.65
CA LEU A 242 -2.79 2.85 20.00
C LEU A 242 -3.37 4.27 20.02
N TRP A 243 -2.86 5.14 19.14
CA TRP A 243 -3.29 6.53 18.99
C TRP A 243 -4.77 6.65 18.63
N SER A 244 -5.21 5.86 17.65
CA SER A 244 -6.58 5.84 17.15
C SER A 244 -7.56 5.20 18.13
N ARG A 245 -7.20 4.07 18.76
CA ARG A 245 -8.11 3.34 19.65
C ARG A 245 -8.13 3.89 21.08
N GLN A 246 -7.00 4.39 21.57
CA GLN A 246 -6.83 4.81 22.96
C GLN A 246 -5.93 6.05 23.07
N ARG A 247 -6.35 7.16 22.44
CA ARG A 247 -5.60 8.43 22.42
C ARG A 247 -5.10 8.87 23.79
N SER A 248 -5.94 8.79 24.84
CA SER A 248 -5.54 9.18 26.21
C SER A 248 -4.38 8.35 26.74
N PHE A 249 -4.31 7.06 26.40
CA PHE A 249 -3.19 6.19 26.74
C PHE A 249 -1.94 6.57 25.97
N ALA A 250 -2.06 6.80 24.65
CA ALA A 250 -0.93 7.18 23.81
C ALA A 250 -0.31 8.52 24.26
N VAL A 251 -1.14 9.51 24.59
CA VAL A 251 -0.70 10.80 25.15
C VAL A 251 0.03 10.61 26.48
N ARG A 252 -0.50 9.77 27.37
CA ARG A 252 0.15 9.44 28.65
C ARG A 252 1.50 8.76 28.45
N LEU A 253 1.60 7.87 27.47
CA LEU A 253 2.85 7.18 27.11
C LEU A 253 3.91 8.19 26.64
N LEU A 254 3.54 9.11 25.73
CA LEU A 254 4.43 10.19 25.29
C LEU A 254 4.87 11.09 26.46
N ALA A 255 3.95 11.42 27.36
CA ALA A 255 4.27 12.22 28.55
C ALA A 255 5.23 11.51 29.52
N ALA A 256 5.13 10.18 29.65
CA ALA A 256 6.02 9.37 30.48
C ALA A 256 7.42 9.19 29.85
N LEU A 257 7.51 9.17 28.53
CA LEU A 257 8.76 9.00 27.78
C LEU A 257 9.72 10.19 27.93
N LEU A 258 9.19 11.41 27.86
CA LEU A 258 10.02 12.62 27.81
C LEU A 258 10.97 12.77 29.03
N PRO A 259 10.50 12.66 30.30
CA PRO A 259 11.38 12.76 31.46
C PRO A 259 12.47 11.68 31.49
N GLN A 260 12.18 10.50 30.94
CA GLN A 260 13.11 9.37 30.93
C GLN A 260 14.21 9.57 29.86
N ILE A 261 13.84 10.06 28.67
CA ILE A 261 14.82 10.45 27.62
C ILE A 261 15.72 11.58 28.15
N ASP A 262 15.15 12.58 28.82
CA ASP A 262 15.91 13.66 29.46
C ASP A 262 16.88 13.14 30.53
N ALA A 263 16.43 12.19 31.37
CA ALA A 263 17.28 11.56 32.37
C ALA A 263 18.38 10.69 31.73
N ALA A 264 18.10 10.04 30.60
CA ALA A 264 19.09 9.33 29.82
C ALA A 264 20.18 10.27 29.29
N GLY A 265 19.77 11.40 28.71
CA GLY A 265 20.71 12.40 28.19
C GLY A 265 21.54 13.10 29.26
N ARG A 266 20.96 13.42 30.42
CA ARG A 266 21.74 13.95 31.57
C ARG A 266 22.80 12.96 32.07
N ALA A 267 22.60 11.66 31.86
CA ALA A 267 23.56 10.62 32.19
C ALA A 267 24.58 10.35 31.05
N GLY A 268 24.57 11.14 29.98
CA GLY A 268 25.48 11.00 28.83
C GLY A 268 25.16 9.81 27.93
N ARG A 269 23.92 9.32 27.95
CA ARG A 269 23.50 8.14 27.16
C ARG A 269 22.71 8.59 25.93
N THR A 270 23.17 8.23 24.75
CA THR A 270 22.43 8.46 23.51
C THR A 270 21.27 7.47 23.42
N VAL A 271 20.03 7.96 23.54
CA VAL A 271 18.84 7.12 23.43
C VAL A 271 17.80 7.79 22.54
N GLY A 272 17.27 7.02 21.60
CA GLY A 272 16.20 7.42 20.69
C GLY A 272 14.97 6.55 20.89
N VAL A 273 13.78 7.15 20.77
CA VAL A 273 12.51 6.43 20.74
C VAL A 273 11.82 6.71 19.41
N ASP A 274 11.55 5.66 18.65
CA ASP A 274 10.98 5.72 17.32
C ASP A 274 9.49 5.32 17.37
N LEU A 275 8.58 6.20 16.94
CA LEU A 275 7.17 5.89 16.72
C LEU A 275 6.97 5.43 15.28
N VAL A 276 6.41 4.24 15.09
CA VAL A 276 6.47 3.53 13.80
C VAL A 276 5.09 3.40 13.18
N ASP A 277 5.04 3.45 11.84
CA ASP A 277 3.85 3.25 11.00
C ASP A 277 2.73 4.24 11.33
N LEU A 278 2.98 5.55 11.16
CA LEU A 278 1.97 6.59 11.40
C LEU A 278 1.49 7.21 10.09
N SER A 279 0.18 7.29 9.89
CA SER A 279 -0.39 8.17 8.86
C SER A 279 0.03 9.63 9.06
N GLU A 280 0.07 10.42 7.98
CA GLU A 280 0.44 11.84 8.04
C GLU A 280 -0.43 12.65 9.01
N GLN A 281 -1.70 12.28 9.16
CA GLN A 281 -2.59 12.89 10.15
C GLN A 281 -2.16 12.52 11.57
N ALA A 282 -2.00 11.23 11.88
CA ALA A 282 -1.61 10.76 13.21
C ALA A 282 -0.25 11.33 13.63
N LYS A 283 0.68 11.43 12.67
CA LYS A 283 2.00 12.07 12.82
C LYS A 283 1.90 13.54 13.20
N ALA A 284 1.12 14.34 12.46
CA ALA A 284 0.92 15.75 12.76
C ALA A 284 0.31 15.95 14.15
N GLU A 285 -0.66 15.11 14.52
CA GLU A 285 -1.30 15.16 15.84
C GLU A 285 -0.35 14.77 16.98
N ALA A 286 0.45 13.71 16.80
CA ALA A 286 1.44 13.28 17.79
C ALA A 286 2.53 14.34 18.03
N ILE A 287 3.01 14.99 16.96
CA ILE A 287 3.97 16.09 17.04
C ILE A 287 3.36 17.28 17.82
N ASN A 288 2.13 17.68 17.48
CA ASN A 288 1.45 18.76 18.18
C ASN A 288 1.25 18.46 19.68
N GLU A 289 0.96 17.20 20.02
CA GLU A 289 0.83 16.77 21.41
C GLU A 289 2.17 16.80 22.14
N LEU A 290 3.25 16.30 21.53
CA LEU A 290 4.60 16.37 22.09
C LEU A 290 5.02 17.82 22.37
N GLN A 291 4.72 18.74 21.44
CA GLN A 291 4.97 20.17 21.63
C GLN A 291 4.17 20.71 22.83
N ARG A 292 2.88 20.38 22.94
CA ARG A 292 2.03 20.81 24.07
C ARG A 292 2.53 20.28 25.41
N ILE A 293 2.95 19.02 25.47
CA ILE A 293 3.48 18.41 26.70
C ILE A 293 4.78 19.13 27.14
N ARG A 294 5.56 19.68 26.20
CA ARG A 294 6.85 20.34 26.47
C ARG A 294 6.73 21.78 26.97
N GLU A 295 5.72 22.53 26.54
CA GLU A 295 5.59 23.97 26.84
C GLU A 295 5.65 24.37 28.35
N PRO A 296 5.40 23.49 29.34
CA PRO A 296 5.62 23.82 30.76
C PRO A 296 7.00 23.43 31.34
N GLN A 297 7.83 22.62 30.66
CA GLN A 297 8.98 21.92 31.27
C GLN A 297 10.32 22.24 30.57
N LEU A 298 10.89 23.44 30.76
CA LEU A 298 12.18 23.81 30.15
C LEU A 298 13.35 23.59 31.12
N SER A 299 14.21 22.59 30.83
CA SER A 299 15.61 22.59 31.30
C SER A 299 16.62 22.01 30.29
N ALA A 300 16.20 21.23 29.28
CA ALA A 300 17.05 20.83 28.15
C ALA A 300 16.24 20.53 26.86
N PRO A 301 16.83 20.68 25.66
CA PRO A 301 16.18 20.34 24.40
C PRO A 301 16.27 18.83 24.08
N VAL A 302 15.19 18.08 24.27
CA VAL A 302 14.89 16.84 23.54
C VAL A 302 14.55 17.22 22.10
N THR A 303 15.22 16.59 21.14
CA THR A 303 14.97 16.86 19.72
C THR A 303 13.88 15.93 19.21
N VAL A 304 12.82 16.49 18.62
CA VAL A 304 11.80 15.71 17.94
C VAL A 304 12.13 15.74 16.45
N PHE A 305 12.38 14.58 15.87
CA PHE A 305 12.69 14.45 14.45
C PHE A 305 11.46 13.96 13.67
N ARG A 306 11.17 14.66 12.58
CA ARG A 306 10.18 14.24 11.58
C ARG A 306 10.95 13.71 10.38
N TYR A 307 10.69 12.47 10.00
CA TYR A 307 11.14 11.93 8.72
C TYR A 307 10.02 12.13 7.71
N LEU A 308 10.35 12.62 6.52
CA LEU A 308 9.42 12.81 5.40
C LEU A 308 9.51 11.61 4.46
#